data_AF-A0A2C9D281-F1
#
_entry.id   AF-A0A2C9D281-F1
#
_cell.length_a   1.000
_cell.length_b   1.000
_cell.length_c   1.000
_cell.angle_alpha   90.00
_cell.angle_beta   90.00
_cell.angle_gamma   90.00
#
_symmetry.space_group_name_H-M   'P 1'
#
loop_
_entity.id
_entity.type
_entity.pdbx_description
1 polymer ?
#
loop_
_entity_poly.entity_id
_entity_poly.type
_entity_poly.pdbx_seq_one_letter_code
_entity_poly.pdbx_strand_id
1 'polypeptide(L)'
;MPEFILDTSNAAKEWRDLSDFAKGFIEAMYFCDQSPAYDMADWFSEETQEAVREGQSDGEIPSDAGVEHLHPDAIRDIAKFCEAFETKAADLLAKAYDREDYDSEQAGRDLYFTYAGHGVGYWSREQLEAEGLGEALSTACGRGEVCSFFGGHVEHGDAPFVHVSVC
;
A
#
# COMPACT_ATOMS: atom_id res chain seq x y z
N MET A 1 -31.90 -25.66 -17.17
CA MET A 1 -31.20 -25.45 -15.88
C MET A 1 -30.53 -24.10 -15.99
N PRO A 2 -30.77 -23.15 -15.07
CA PRO A 2 -30.00 -21.91 -15.06
C PRO A 2 -28.53 -22.23 -14.73
N GLU A 3 -27.59 -21.65 -15.48
CA GLU A 3 -26.16 -21.74 -15.19
C GLU A 3 -25.86 -20.92 -13.94
N PHE A 4 -25.19 -21.54 -12.98
CA PHE A 4 -24.69 -20.86 -11.80
C PHE A 4 -23.39 -20.15 -12.18
N ILE A 5 -23.45 -18.83 -12.37
CA ILE A 5 -22.26 -18.00 -12.55
C ILE A 5 -21.72 -17.72 -11.15
N LEU A 6 -20.56 -18.32 -10.83
CA LEU A 6 -19.84 -18.00 -9.61
C LEU A 6 -19.25 -16.59 -9.78
N ASP A 7 -19.76 -15.63 -9.01
CA ASP A 7 -19.23 -14.28 -8.97
C ASP A 7 -17.88 -14.29 -8.24
N THR A 8 -16.79 -14.36 -9.01
CA THR A 8 -15.42 -14.32 -8.49
C THR A 8 -14.88 -12.90 -8.39
N SER A 9 -15.69 -11.86 -8.62
CA SER A 9 -15.24 -10.46 -8.47
C SER A 9 -14.79 -10.14 -7.04
N ASN A 10 -15.20 -10.97 -6.08
CA ASN A 10 -14.85 -10.86 -4.67
C ASN A 10 -13.89 -11.98 -4.18
N ALA A 11 -13.27 -12.73 -5.10
CA ALA A 11 -12.20 -13.64 -4.73
C ALA A 11 -11.04 -12.83 -4.14
N ALA A 12 -10.56 -13.21 -2.95
CA ALA A 12 -9.41 -12.56 -2.34
C ALA A 12 -8.22 -12.67 -3.31
N LYS A 13 -7.64 -11.53 -3.69
CA LYS A 13 -6.36 -11.52 -4.40
C LYS A 13 -5.29 -11.88 -3.38
N GLU A 14 -4.46 -12.86 -3.71
CA GLU A 14 -3.26 -13.13 -2.93
C GLU A 14 -2.13 -12.20 -3.39
N TRP A 15 -1.12 -11.99 -2.56
CA TRP A 15 0.07 -11.20 -2.91
C TRP A 15 0.66 -11.55 -4.29
N ARG A 16 0.65 -12.85 -4.65
CA ARG A 16 1.19 -13.35 -5.93
C ARG A 16 0.39 -12.90 -7.14
N ASP A 17 -0.88 -12.56 -6.96
CA ASP A 17 -1.81 -12.17 -8.02
C ASP A 17 -1.86 -10.65 -8.23
N LEU A 18 -1.13 -9.88 -7.41
CA LEU A 18 -1.02 -8.43 -7.55
C LEU A 18 -0.18 -8.03 -8.75
N SER A 19 -0.54 -6.90 -9.36
CA SER A 19 0.29 -6.23 -10.37
C SER A 19 1.61 -5.76 -9.74
N ASP A 20 2.65 -5.62 -10.56
CA ASP A 20 3.94 -5.12 -10.08
C ASP A 20 3.81 -3.68 -9.55
N PHE A 21 2.90 -2.89 -10.12
CA PHE A 21 2.47 -1.61 -9.56
C PHE A 21 1.98 -1.72 -8.12
N ALA A 22 1.03 -2.60 -7.83
CA ALA A 22 0.50 -2.76 -6.47
C ALA A 22 1.56 -3.32 -5.50
N LYS A 23 2.46 -4.20 -5.97
CA LYS A 23 3.59 -4.67 -5.16
C LYS A 23 4.56 -3.55 -4.81
N GLY A 24 4.90 -2.69 -5.77
CA GLY A 24 5.73 -1.51 -5.52
C GLY A 24 5.10 -0.54 -4.51
N PHE A 25 3.78 -0.35 -4.57
CA PHE A 25 3.05 0.42 -3.56
C PHE A 25 3.20 -0.18 -2.15
N ILE A 26 2.98 -1.49 -2.00
CA ILE A 26 3.09 -2.20 -0.72
C ILE A 26 4.53 -2.18 -0.20
N GLU A 27 5.52 -2.32 -1.08
CA GLU A 27 6.92 -2.24 -0.68
C GLU A 27 7.28 -0.87 -0.11
N ALA A 28 6.86 0.21 -0.77
CA ALA A 28 7.08 1.57 -0.27
C ALA A 28 6.38 1.81 1.07
N MET A 29 5.17 1.26 1.25
CA MET A 29 4.45 1.29 2.53
C MET A 29 5.26 0.60 3.64
N TYR A 30 5.69 -0.64 3.45
CA TYR A 30 6.50 -1.33 4.46
C TYR A 30 7.83 -0.60 4.73
N PHE A 31 8.47 -0.02 3.70
CA PHE A 31 9.69 0.76 3.88
C PHE A 31 9.48 2.00 4.77
N CYS A 32 8.31 2.65 4.69
CA CYS A 32 8.02 3.87 5.42
C CYS A 32 7.38 3.64 6.80
N ASP A 33 6.54 2.61 6.92
CA ASP A 33 5.65 2.42 8.07
C ASP A 33 6.13 1.32 9.02
N GLN A 34 7.15 0.53 8.64
CA GLN A 34 7.78 -0.40 9.57
C GLN A 34 8.59 0.32 10.63
N SER A 35 8.32 -0.05 11.89
CA SER A 35 9.11 0.38 13.03
C SER A 35 10.32 -0.53 13.20
N PRO A 36 11.55 -0.01 13.10
CA PRO A 36 12.75 -0.80 13.38
C PRO A 36 12.95 -1.06 14.87
N ALA A 37 12.11 -0.48 15.74
CA ALA A 37 12.25 -0.53 17.19
C ALA A 37 11.50 -1.69 17.85
N TYR A 38 10.55 -2.32 17.14
CA TYR A 38 9.69 -3.38 17.68
C TYR A 38 9.59 -4.55 16.72
N ASP A 39 9.61 -5.77 17.25
CA ASP A 39 9.23 -6.98 16.53
C ASP A 39 7.81 -7.43 16.89
N MET A 40 7.28 -8.44 16.20
CA MET A 40 5.94 -8.96 16.44
C MET A 40 5.80 -9.55 17.84
N ALA A 41 6.88 -10.02 18.48
CA ALA A 41 6.82 -10.52 19.85
C ALA A 41 6.65 -9.38 20.86
N ASP A 42 7.30 -8.24 20.63
CA ASP A 42 7.14 -7.03 21.44
C ASP A 42 5.69 -6.53 21.43
N TRP A 43 4.98 -6.67 20.30
CA TRP A 43 3.56 -6.36 20.20
C TRP A 43 2.73 -7.10 21.26
N PHE A 44 3.04 -8.37 21.51
CA PHE A 44 2.32 -9.20 22.47
C PHE A 44 2.79 -9.05 23.91
N SER A 45 3.79 -8.20 24.18
CA SER A 45 4.22 -7.95 25.55
C SER A 45 3.12 -7.26 26.37
N GLU A 46 3.11 -7.52 27.69
CA GLU A 46 2.15 -6.91 28.60
C GLU A 46 2.26 -5.37 28.60
N GLU A 47 3.48 -4.86 28.45
CA GLU A 47 3.78 -3.42 28.37
C GLU A 47 3.14 -2.79 27.12
N THR A 48 3.37 -3.36 25.93
CA THR A 48 2.77 -2.85 24.69
C THR A 48 1.25 -2.95 24.72
N GLN A 49 0.70 -4.06 25.22
CA GLN A 49 -0.75 -4.23 25.32
C GLN A 49 -1.40 -3.27 26.34
N GLU A 50 -0.68 -2.87 27.39
CA GLU A 50 -1.12 -1.78 28.28
C GLU A 50 -1.05 -0.43 27.56
N ALA A 51 0.05 -0.13 26.87
CA ALA A 51 0.21 1.11 26.12
C ALA A 51 -0.89 1.30 25.06
N VAL A 52 -1.26 0.25 24.33
CA VAL A 52 -2.40 0.26 23.39
C VAL A 52 -3.72 0.55 24.11
N ARG A 53 -3.97 -0.08 25.26
CA ARG A 53 -5.18 0.17 26.07
C ARG A 53 -5.26 1.58 26.63
N GLU A 54 -4.13 2.18 26.95
CA GLU A 54 -4.01 3.57 27.41
C GLU A 54 -3.96 4.59 26.25
N GLY A 55 -3.96 4.14 24.98
CA GLY A 55 -3.89 5.01 23.80
C GLY A 55 -2.53 5.68 23.62
N GLN A 56 -1.46 5.03 24.08
CA GLN A 56 -0.07 5.49 23.98
C GLN A 56 0.69 4.83 22.82
N SER A 57 0.09 3.84 22.17
CA SER A 57 0.63 3.15 21.00
C SER A 57 -0.50 2.86 20.02
N ASP A 58 -0.29 3.21 18.74
CA ASP A 58 -1.29 3.13 17.68
C ASP A 58 -1.11 1.92 16.75
N GLY A 59 -0.19 1.01 17.07
CA GLY A 59 0.04 -0.21 16.30
C GLY A 59 0.94 -0.01 15.08
N GLU A 60 2.16 0.48 15.28
CA GLU A 60 3.17 0.52 14.21
C GLU A 60 3.41 -0.89 13.61
N ILE A 61 3.78 -0.97 12.32
CA ILE A 61 4.10 -2.25 11.70
C ILE A 61 5.41 -2.79 12.30
N PRO A 62 5.44 -4.01 12.87
CA PRO A 62 6.68 -4.58 13.39
C PRO A 62 7.73 -4.83 12.31
N SER A 63 9.01 -4.74 12.70
CA SER A 63 10.15 -4.91 11.81
C SER A 63 10.26 -6.28 11.13
N ASP A 64 9.70 -7.33 11.74
CA ASP A 64 9.67 -8.70 11.22
C ASP A 64 8.31 -9.08 10.58
N ALA A 65 7.36 -8.14 10.50
CA ALA A 65 6.11 -8.35 9.78
C ALA A 65 6.33 -8.22 8.26
N GLY A 66 6.25 -9.35 7.54
CA GLY A 66 6.23 -9.41 6.08
C GLY A 66 4.84 -9.34 5.43
N VAL A 67 4.80 -9.36 4.10
CA VAL A 67 3.57 -9.33 3.28
C VAL A 67 2.58 -10.45 3.60
N GLU A 68 3.05 -11.57 4.13
CA GLU A 68 2.25 -12.69 4.62
C GLU A 68 1.38 -12.35 5.84
N HIS A 69 1.72 -11.26 6.55
CA HIS A 69 0.93 -10.73 7.67
C HIS A 69 -0.04 -9.63 7.22
N LEU A 70 -0.05 -9.24 5.93
CA LEU A 70 -1.00 -8.25 5.41
C LEU A 70 -2.41 -8.86 5.36
N HIS A 71 -3.37 -8.17 5.96
CA HIS A 71 -4.74 -8.63 5.98
C HIS A 71 -5.30 -8.75 4.55
N PRO A 72 -6.06 -9.81 4.21
CA PRO A 72 -6.62 -9.97 2.86
C PRO A 72 -7.47 -8.77 2.38
N ASP A 73 -8.17 -8.10 3.30
CA ASP A 73 -8.92 -6.88 2.95
C ASP A 73 -7.99 -5.72 2.58
N ALA A 74 -6.85 -5.58 3.27
CA ALA A 74 -5.84 -4.58 2.92
C ALA A 74 -5.27 -4.87 1.53
N ILE A 75 -4.97 -6.13 1.22
CA ILE A 75 -4.51 -6.53 -0.12
C ILE A 75 -5.54 -6.14 -1.18
N ARG A 76 -6.81 -6.46 -0.95
CA ARG A 76 -7.91 -6.12 -1.86
C ARG A 76 -8.05 -4.62 -2.07
N ASP A 77 -8.01 -3.84 -0.99
CA ASP A 77 -8.30 -2.41 -1.05
C ASP A 77 -7.12 -1.62 -1.64
N ILE A 78 -5.89 -2.03 -1.37
CA ILE A 78 -4.70 -1.54 -2.08
C ILE A 78 -4.76 -1.86 -3.57
N ALA A 79 -5.13 -3.10 -3.93
CA ALA A 79 -5.25 -3.50 -5.33
C ALA A 79 -6.29 -2.64 -6.07
N LYS A 80 -7.46 -2.43 -5.47
CA LYS A 80 -8.52 -1.56 -6.02
C LYS A 80 -8.05 -0.11 -6.16
N PHE A 81 -7.34 0.42 -5.17
CA PHE A 81 -6.79 1.77 -5.21
C PHE A 81 -5.78 1.93 -6.34
N CYS A 82 -4.83 0.99 -6.46
CA CYS A 82 -3.84 0.97 -7.52
C CYS A 82 -4.50 0.89 -8.91
N GLU A 83 -5.43 -0.04 -9.11
CA GLU A 83 -6.16 -0.20 -10.39
C GLU A 83 -6.93 1.06 -10.78
N ALA A 84 -7.55 1.73 -9.80
CA ALA A 84 -8.26 2.99 -10.02
C ALA A 84 -7.30 4.10 -10.48
N PHE A 85 -6.12 4.18 -9.87
CA PHE A 85 -5.09 5.13 -10.29
C PHE A 85 -4.51 4.79 -11.67
N GLU A 86 -4.15 3.53 -11.91
CA GLU A 86 -3.64 3.07 -13.21
C GLU A 86 -4.62 3.38 -14.35
N THR A 87 -5.93 3.21 -14.09
CA THR A 87 -6.98 3.58 -15.04
C THR A 87 -7.07 5.08 -15.25
N LYS A 88 -7.04 5.87 -14.16
CA LYS A 88 -7.14 7.34 -14.21
C LYS A 88 -5.94 7.97 -14.92
N ALA A 89 -4.75 7.43 -14.72
CA ALA A 89 -3.48 7.98 -15.20
C ALA A 89 -2.90 7.21 -16.39
N ALA A 90 -3.68 6.36 -17.06
CA ALA A 90 -3.21 5.41 -18.08
C ALA A 90 -2.31 6.05 -19.14
N ASP A 91 -2.72 7.19 -19.72
CA ASP A 91 -1.94 7.88 -20.77
C ASP A 91 -0.62 8.46 -20.24
N LEU A 92 -0.58 8.88 -18.97
CA LEU A 92 0.62 9.41 -18.34
C LEU A 92 1.58 8.29 -17.97
N LEU A 93 1.06 7.19 -17.43
CA LEU A 93 1.84 6.01 -17.08
C LEU A 93 2.42 5.35 -18.33
N ALA A 94 1.67 5.27 -19.43
CA ALA A 94 2.20 4.77 -20.70
C ALA A 94 3.43 5.56 -21.16
N LYS A 95 3.37 6.90 -21.11
CA LYS A 95 4.53 7.75 -21.42
C LYS A 95 5.68 7.61 -20.42
N ALA A 96 5.35 7.32 -19.16
CA ALA A 96 6.35 7.14 -18.12
C ALA A 96 7.12 5.83 -18.34
N TYR A 97 6.43 4.75 -18.73
CA TYR A 97 7.04 3.46 -19.03
C TYR A 97 7.86 3.45 -20.33
N ASP A 98 7.66 4.43 -21.22
CA ASP A 98 8.54 4.65 -22.37
C ASP A 98 9.88 5.30 -21.98
N ARG A 99 10.07 5.71 -20.71
CA ARG A 99 11.32 6.28 -20.21
C ARG A 99 12.29 5.16 -19.79
N GLU A 100 13.58 5.41 -19.98
CA GLU A 100 14.63 4.47 -19.57
C GLU A 100 14.61 4.27 -18.04
N ASP A 101 14.73 3.02 -17.59
CA ASP A 101 14.77 2.62 -16.18
C ASP A 101 13.57 3.09 -15.33
N TYR A 102 12.39 3.25 -15.94
CA TYR A 102 11.15 3.56 -15.23
C TYR A 102 10.07 2.52 -15.55
N ASP A 103 9.75 1.68 -14.57
CA ASP A 103 8.83 0.57 -14.71
C ASP A 103 7.56 0.71 -13.84
N SER A 104 6.68 -0.28 -13.96
CA SER A 104 5.41 -0.34 -13.24
C SER A 104 5.60 -0.43 -11.73
N GLU A 105 6.62 -1.15 -11.27
CA GLU A 105 6.93 -1.32 -9.85
C GLU A 105 7.41 -0.01 -9.23
N GLN A 106 8.32 0.70 -9.90
CA GLN A 106 8.76 2.03 -9.50
C GLN A 106 7.62 3.04 -9.47
N ALA A 107 6.71 3.00 -10.46
CA ALA A 107 5.53 3.85 -10.47
C ALA A 107 4.59 3.56 -9.28
N GLY A 108 4.46 2.30 -8.88
CA GLY A 108 3.75 1.90 -7.67
C GLY A 108 4.32 2.52 -6.40
N ARG A 109 5.65 2.45 -6.24
CA ARG A 109 6.36 3.10 -5.12
C ARG A 109 6.12 4.62 -5.11
N ASP A 110 6.20 5.23 -6.29
CA ASP A 110 5.99 6.67 -6.45
C ASP A 110 4.55 7.11 -6.18
N LEU A 111 3.55 6.24 -6.45
CA LEU A 111 2.18 6.47 -6.02
C LEU A 111 2.09 6.60 -4.50
N TYR A 112 2.64 5.63 -3.75
CA TYR A 112 2.61 5.67 -2.28
C TYR A 112 3.28 6.95 -1.76
N PHE A 113 4.51 7.23 -2.20
CA PHE A 113 5.25 8.40 -1.72
C PHE A 113 4.52 9.71 -2.02
N THR A 114 3.98 9.85 -3.23
CA THR A 114 3.26 11.06 -3.64
C THR A 114 1.95 11.20 -2.87
N TYR A 115 1.17 10.12 -2.77
CA TYR A 115 -0.17 10.13 -2.17
C TYR A 115 -0.11 10.42 -0.67
N ALA A 116 0.76 9.72 0.06
CA ALA A 116 1.00 9.93 1.49
C ALA A 116 1.80 11.21 1.80
N GLY A 117 2.19 11.96 0.76
CA GLY A 117 2.82 13.28 0.92
C GLY A 117 4.25 13.23 1.45
N HIS A 118 4.96 12.13 1.22
CA HIS A 118 6.39 12.06 1.47
C HIS A 118 7.13 13.09 0.60
N GLY A 119 8.31 13.52 1.04
CA GLY A 119 9.13 14.52 0.34
C GLY A 119 9.77 14.03 -0.97
N VAL A 120 9.25 12.93 -1.54
CA VAL A 120 9.71 12.25 -2.77
C VAL A 120 8.50 11.66 -3.50
N GLY A 121 8.67 11.18 -4.72
CA GLY A 121 7.60 10.58 -5.53
C GLY A 121 7.77 10.88 -7.02
N TYR A 122 6.69 10.91 -7.79
CA TYR A 122 6.74 11.09 -9.25
C TYR A 122 7.51 12.35 -9.68
N TRP A 123 7.26 13.48 -9.02
CA TRP A 123 7.92 14.76 -9.33
C TRP A 123 9.43 14.76 -9.07
N SER A 124 9.93 13.82 -8.27
CA SER A 124 11.36 13.74 -7.90
C SER A 124 12.20 12.91 -8.88
N ARG A 125 11.58 12.30 -9.90
CA ARG A 125 12.24 11.40 -10.85
C ARG A 125 12.78 12.17 -12.04
N GLU A 126 14.09 12.18 -12.23
CA GLU A 126 14.75 12.83 -13.37
C GLU A 126 14.23 12.29 -14.71
N GLN A 127 13.95 10.98 -14.79
CA GLN A 127 13.39 10.32 -15.98
C GLN A 127 12.03 10.89 -16.39
N LEU A 128 11.29 11.47 -15.44
CA LEU A 128 9.95 12.03 -15.64
C LEU A 128 9.96 13.56 -15.73
N GLU A 129 11.11 14.22 -15.66
CA GLU A 129 11.21 15.68 -15.74
C GLU A 129 10.79 16.19 -17.13
N ALA A 130 11.18 15.46 -18.18
CA ALA A 130 10.86 15.82 -19.55
C ALA A 130 9.34 15.93 -19.75
N GLU A 131 8.91 17.05 -20.36
CA GLU A 131 7.50 17.38 -20.60
C GLU A 131 6.66 17.57 -19.33
N GLY A 132 7.29 17.66 -18.15
CA GLY A 132 6.59 17.83 -16.88
C GLY A 132 5.78 16.59 -16.48
N LEU A 133 6.20 15.40 -16.89
CA LEU A 133 5.45 14.17 -16.69
C LEU A 133 5.33 13.80 -15.21
N GLY A 134 6.40 13.98 -14.43
CA GLY A 134 6.40 13.74 -12.98
C GLY A 134 5.42 14.63 -12.23
N GLU A 135 5.33 15.91 -12.63
CA GLU A 135 4.36 16.87 -12.09
C GLU A 135 2.91 16.53 -12.50
N ALA A 136 2.72 16.10 -13.74
CA ALA A 136 1.41 15.67 -14.24
C ALA A 136 0.90 14.43 -13.49
N LEU A 137 1.76 13.42 -13.28
CA LEU A 137 1.45 12.24 -12.46
C LEU A 137 1.20 12.61 -11.00
N SER A 138 2.00 13.52 -10.43
CA SER A 138 1.80 13.99 -9.06
C SER A 138 0.46 14.70 -8.88
N THR A 139 0.08 15.53 -9.85
CA THR A 139 -1.21 16.21 -9.87
C THR A 139 -2.35 15.21 -10.03
N ALA A 140 -2.20 14.21 -10.90
CA ALA A 140 -3.19 13.17 -11.11
C ALA A 140 -3.36 12.28 -9.86
N CYS A 141 -2.29 12.02 -9.13
CA CYS A 141 -2.29 11.31 -7.85
C CYS A 141 -3.08 12.08 -6.80
N GLY A 142 -2.79 13.37 -6.64
CA GLY A 142 -3.30 14.15 -5.51
C GLY A 142 -2.61 13.75 -4.21
N ARG A 143 -3.25 14.07 -3.08
CA ARG A 143 -2.78 13.73 -1.74
C ARG A 143 -3.92 13.14 -0.92
N GLY A 144 -3.57 12.20 -0.05
CA GLY A 144 -4.47 11.60 0.92
C GLY A 144 -3.65 10.97 2.05
N GLU A 145 -4.24 9.98 2.71
CA GLU A 145 -3.61 9.31 3.84
C GLU A 145 -3.60 7.80 3.61
N VAL A 146 -2.49 7.16 3.98
CA VAL A 146 -2.38 5.70 4.06
C VAL A 146 -2.16 5.39 5.53
N CYS A 147 -3.18 4.87 6.19
CA CYS A 147 -3.11 4.46 7.59
C CYS A 147 -2.82 2.97 7.61
N SER A 148 -1.59 2.60 7.95
CA SER A 148 -1.22 1.22 8.21
C SER A 148 -1.07 0.99 9.72
N PHE A 149 -1.57 -0.14 10.20
CA PHE A 149 -1.40 -0.52 11.61
C PHE A 149 -1.38 -2.04 11.80
N PHE A 150 -0.65 -2.50 12.80
CA PHE A 150 -0.58 -3.89 13.22
C PHE A 150 -1.48 -4.13 14.43
N GLY A 151 -2.35 -5.13 14.37
CA GLY A 151 -3.22 -5.46 15.49
C GLY A 151 -4.37 -6.40 15.12
N GLY A 152 -5.23 -6.66 16.10
CA GLY A 152 -6.49 -7.39 15.87
C GLY A 152 -7.61 -6.40 15.53
N HIS A 153 -8.36 -6.68 14.47
CA HIS A 153 -9.58 -5.92 14.16
C HIS A 153 -10.80 -6.69 14.70
N VAL A 154 -11.64 -6.02 15.50
CA VAL A 154 -12.82 -6.61 16.14
C VAL A 154 -13.78 -7.30 15.16
N GLU A 155 -13.79 -6.86 13.89
CA GLU A 155 -14.64 -7.43 12.84
C GLU A 155 -14.02 -8.63 12.10
N HIS A 156 -12.70 -8.85 12.20
CA HIS A 156 -11.97 -9.85 11.39
C HIS A 156 -11.25 -10.95 12.20
N GLY A 157 -11.34 -10.92 13.53
CA GLY A 157 -10.85 -11.97 14.42
C GLY A 157 -9.59 -11.61 15.19
N ASP A 158 -9.08 -12.58 15.95
CA ASP A 158 -8.08 -12.35 17.01
C ASP A 158 -6.61 -12.55 16.58
N ALA A 159 -6.33 -12.79 15.30
CA ALA A 159 -4.94 -12.89 14.82
C ALA A 159 -4.43 -11.49 14.45
N PRO A 160 -3.21 -11.10 14.86
CA PRO A 160 -2.68 -9.81 14.46
C PRO A 160 -2.37 -9.83 12.96
N PHE A 161 -2.84 -8.82 12.25
CA PHE A 161 -2.48 -8.58 10.87
C PHE A 161 -2.04 -7.14 10.71
N VAL A 162 -1.33 -6.87 9.62
CA VAL A 162 -1.17 -5.53 9.10
C VAL A 162 -2.45 -5.15 8.38
N HIS A 163 -3.14 -4.15 8.89
CA HIS A 163 -4.31 -3.53 8.28
C HIS A 163 -3.88 -2.26 7.56
N VAL A 164 -4.58 -1.92 6.47
CA VAL A 164 -4.30 -0.71 5.70
C VAL A 164 -5.62 -0.09 5.28
N SER A 165 -5.74 1.22 5.49
CA SER A 165 -6.82 2.05 4.96
C SER A 165 -6.22 3.14 4.10
N VAL A 166 -6.76 3.31 2.89
CA VAL A 166 -6.39 4.41 1.98
C VAL A 166 -7.57 5.38 1.93
N CYS A 167 -7.35 6.61 2.40
CA CYS A 167 -8.38 7.63 2.62
C CYS A 167 -8.17 8.86 1.72
#